data_AF-A0A1H7UKD5-F1
#
_entry.id   AF-A0A1H7UKD5-F1
#
_cell.length_a   1.000
_cell.length_b   1.000
_cell.length_c   1.000
_cell.angle_alpha   90.00
_cell.angle_beta   90.00
_cell.angle_gamma   90.00
#
_symmetry.space_group_name_H-M   'P 1'
#
loop_
_entity.id
_entity.type
_entity.pdbx_description
1 polymer ?
#
loop_
_entity_poly.entity_id
_entity_poly.type
_entity_poly.pdbx_seq_one_letter_code
_entity_poly.pdbx_strand_id
1 'polypeptide(L)'
;MAFPLAVVAEVMDIVAKEAPQDFIVGYRISPEEIHGDAIGYTYKESVQLIAEVVKYQLDYIHLSLWDGYSSRPQGVDKTYAELFREVLDDETKLMLIGGVFGEEAARDAVENYGDLIAVGRGTLVDPLFAEKVMLGQGDTILSEVSPETLDYIKWTPGLFEAFSRQDSLGLPKIPGAESIYHLHTGHFDMYSKK
;
A
#
# COMPACT_ATOMS: atom_id res chain seq x y z
N MET A 1 -5.31 -11.36 -20.23
CA MET A 1 -6.20 -11.22 -19.05
C MET A 1 -6.92 -12.51 -18.63
N ALA A 2 -6.76 -13.66 -19.30
CA ALA A 2 -7.55 -14.87 -18.98
C ALA A 2 -7.38 -15.37 -17.53
N PHE A 3 -6.13 -15.48 -17.06
CA PHE A 3 -5.84 -15.98 -15.71
C PHE A 3 -6.41 -15.11 -14.58
N PRO A 4 -6.13 -13.79 -14.49
CA PRO A 4 -6.68 -12.98 -13.40
C PRO A 4 -8.22 -12.95 -13.38
N LEU A 5 -8.86 -12.91 -14.55
CA LEU A 5 -10.32 -12.95 -14.63
C LEU A 5 -10.90 -14.30 -14.20
N ALA A 6 -10.23 -15.41 -14.52
CA ALA A 6 -10.66 -16.73 -14.04
C ALA A 6 -10.55 -16.85 -12.51
N VAL A 7 -9.51 -16.25 -11.91
CA VAL A 7 -9.36 -16.21 -10.45
C VAL A 7 -10.46 -15.35 -9.81
N VAL A 8 -10.75 -14.16 -10.35
CA VAL A 8 -11.84 -13.32 -9.85
C VAL A 8 -13.17 -14.05 -9.95
N ALA A 9 -13.46 -14.69 -11.08
CA ALA A 9 -14.69 -15.46 -11.27
C ALA A 9 -14.85 -16.58 -10.23
N GLU A 10 -13.79 -17.37 -9.99
CA GLU A 10 -13.82 -18.44 -9.00
C GLU A 10 -14.00 -17.89 -7.57
N VAL A 11 -13.29 -16.82 -7.21
CA VAL A 11 -13.43 -16.19 -5.88
C VAL A 11 -14.86 -15.72 -5.67
N MET A 12 -15.47 -15.04 -6.65
CA MET A 12 -16.84 -14.56 -6.54
C MET A 12 -17.86 -15.70 -6.48
N ASP A 13 -17.65 -16.78 -7.23
CA ASP A 13 -18.51 -17.97 -7.19
C ASP A 13 -18.48 -18.65 -5.81
N ILE A 14 -17.29 -18.79 -5.20
CA ILE A 14 -17.16 -19.35 -3.85
C ILE A 14 -17.74 -18.40 -2.79
N VAL A 15 -17.53 -17.10 -2.92
CA VAL A 15 -18.13 -16.11 -2.01
C VAL A 15 -19.65 -16.20 -2.04
N ALA A 16 -20.26 -16.32 -3.23
CA ALA A 16 -21.72 -16.43 -3.35
C ALA A 16 -22.28 -17.72 -2.71
N LYS A 17 -21.49 -18.79 -2.64
CA LYS A 17 -21.90 -20.10 -2.08
C LYS A 17 -21.69 -20.22 -0.58
N GLU A 18 -20.56 -19.71 -0.08
CA GLU A 18 -20.03 -20.08 1.23
C GLU A 18 -19.87 -18.88 2.18
N ALA A 19 -19.75 -17.66 1.67
CA ALA A 19 -19.44 -16.50 2.50
C ALA A 19 -20.69 -15.97 3.23
N PRO A 20 -20.52 -15.34 4.41
CA PRO A 20 -21.60 -14.63 5.07
C PRO A 20 -22.13 -13.47 4.21
N GLN A 21 -23.33 -12.99 4.55
CA GLN A 21 -23.86 -11.76 3.99
C GLN A 21 -22.86 -10.61 4.22
N ASP A 22 -22.73 -9.71 3.23
CA ASP A 22 -21.84 -8.54 3.23
C ASP A 22 -20.34 -8.88 3.33
N PHE A 23 -19.93 -10.04 2.81
CA PHE A 23 -18.51 -10.39 2.69
C PHE A 23 -17.80 -9.52 1.65
N ILE A 24 -16.73 -8.84 2.08
CA ILE A 24 -15.99 -7.88 1.26
C ILE A 24 -14.93 -8.59 0.39
N VAL A 25 -14.93 -8.30 -0.90
CA VAL A 25 -13.91 -8.72 -1.87
C VAL A 25 -13.27 -7.49 -2.51
N GLY A 26 -11.94 -7.42 -2.47
CA GLY A 26 -11.20 -6.39 -3.19
C GLY A 26 -10.06 -6.94 -4.03
N TYR A 27 -9.61 -6.13 -4.98
CA TYR A 27 -8.55 -6.50 -5.94
C TYR A 27 -7.38 -5.52 -5.85
N ARG A 28 -6.21 -6.01 -5.42
CA ARG A 28 -5.00 -5.19 -5.30
C ARG A 28 -4.09 -5.37 -6.51
N ILE A 29 -3.61 -4.26 -7.08
CA ILE A 29 -2.78 -4.24 -8.29
C ILE A 29 -1.71 -3.15 -8.23
N SER A 30 -0.51 -3.44 -8.74
CA SER A 30 0.47 -2.41 -9.09
C SER A 30 0.15 -1.88 -10.48
N PRO A 31 0.03 -0.57 -10.71
CA PRO A 31 -0.44 -0.04 -11.99
C PRO A 31 0.40 -0.44 -13.20
N GLU A 32 1.71 -0.59 -13.04
CA GLU A 32 2.63 -0.98 -14.11
C GLU A 32 3.84 -1.72 -13.54
N GLU A 33 4.57 -2.40 -14.43
CA GLU A 33 5.84 -3.05 -14.16
C GLU A 33 6.82 -2.67 -15.28
N ILE A 34 7.64 -1.64 -15.03
CA ILE A 34 8.62 -1.11 -15.98
C ILE A 34 9.99 -1.07 -15.31
N HIS A 35 10.95 -1.79 -15.90
CA HIS A 35 12.32 -1.90 -15.41
C HIS A 35 13.32 -1.55 -16.53
N GLY A 36 13.53 -0.25 -16.75
CA GLY A 36 14.31 0.23 -17.89
C GLY A 36 13.61 -0.14 -19.20
N ASP A 37 14.31 -0.87 -20.07
CA ASP A 37 13.75 -1.34 -21.34
C ASP A 37 12.88 -2.61 -21.18
N ALA A 38 12.90 -3.26 -20.02
CA ALA A 38 12.06 -4.42 -19.73
C ALA A 38 10.67 -3.97 -19.26
N ILE A 39 9.66 -4.19 -20.10
CA ILE A 39 8.27 -3.86 -19.82
C ILE A 39 7.54 -5.16 -19.53
N GLY A 40 7.13 -5.36 -18.27
CA GLY A 40 6.25 -6.45 -17.88
C GLY A 40 4.82 -6.18 -18.33
N TYR A 41 4.28 -5.04 -17.89
CA TYR A 41 2.98 -4.53 -18.35
C TYR A 41 2.87 -3.02 -18.08
N THR A 42 2.04 -2.34 -18.87
CA THR A 42 1.79 -0.90 -18.79
C THR A 42 0.56 -0.56 -17.97
N TYR A 43 0.46 0.69 -17.50
CA TYR A 43 -0.76 1.18 -16.83
C TYR A 43 -2.01 1.04 -17.70
N LYS A 44 -1.88 1.13 -19.02
CA LYS A 44 -3.00 0.97 -19.96
C LYS A 44 -3.54 -0.45 -19.94
N GLU A 45 -2.67 -1.45 -19.88
CA GLU A 45 -3.06 -2.85 -19.78
C GLU A 45 -3.71 -3.14 -18.43
N SER A 46 -3.20 -2.56 -17.34
CA SER A 46 -3.81 -2.68 -16.02
C SER A 46 -5.18 -2.00 -15.94
N VAL A 47 -5.35 -0.82 -16.53
CA VAL A 47 -6.66 -0.14 -16.63
C VAL A 47 -7.66 -0.99 -17.42
N GLN A 48 -7.23 -1.60 -18.53
CA GLN A 48 -8.07 -2.54 -19.29
C GLN A 48 -8.46 -3.77 -18.46
N LEU A 49 -7.53 -4.31 -17.67
CA LEU A 49 -7.83 -5.41 -16.76
C LEU A 49 -8.86 -4.99 -15.72
N ILE A 50 -8.69 -3.83 -15.08
CA ILE A 50 -9.62 -3.36 -14.06
C ILE A 50 -11.00 -3.10 -14.65
N ALA A 51 -11.11 -2.55 -15.87
CA ALA A 51 -12.39 -2.40 -16.57
C ALA A 51 -13.15 -3.73 -16.77
N GLU A 52 -12.45 -4.87 -16.84
CA GLU A 52 -13.08 -6.19 -16.88
C GLU A 52 -13.33 -6.77 -15.47
N VAL A 53 -12.46 -6.49 -14.50
CA VAL A 53 -12.61 -6.95 -13.11
C VAL A 53 -13.82 -6.31 -12.44
N VAL A 54 -14.06 -5.01 -12.62
CA VAL A 54 -15.18 -4.29 -11.98
C VAL A 54 -16.55 -4.85 -12.37
N LYS A 55 -16.67 -5.50 -13.53
CA LYS A 55 -17.93 -6.16 -13.95
C LYS A 55 -18.38 -7.28 -13.01
N TYR A 56 -17.48 -7.78 -12.17
CA TYR A 56 -17.78 -8.75 -11.12
C TYR A 56 -18.30 -8.10 -9.83
N GLN A 57 -18.45 -6.76 -9.78
CA GLN A 57 -18.99 -6.00 -8.64
C GLN A 57 -18.19 -6.24 -7.34
N LEU A 58 -16.87 -6.04 -7.41
CA LEU A 58 -16.01 -6.10 -6.22
C LEU A 58 -16.18 -4.82 -5.40
N ASP A 59 -16.01 -4.91 -4.08
CA ASP A 59 -16.19 -3.77 -3.18
C ASP A 59 -15.12 -2.68 -3.37
N TYR A 60 -13.88 -3.07 -3.69
CA TYR A 60 -12.81 -2.10 -3.92
C TYR A 60 -11.69 -2.57 -4.87
N ILE A 61 -11.07 -1.60 -5.53
CA ILE A 61 -9.79 -1.73 -6.22
C ILE A 61 -8.71 -1.03 -5.38
N HIS A 62 -7.62 -1.74 -5.11
CA HIS A 62 -6.50 -1.23 -4.32
C HIS A 62 -5.26 -1.01 -5.19
N LEU A 63 -4.87 0.25 -5.40
CA LEU A 63 -3.67 0.60 -6.16
C LEU A 63 -2.44 0.60 -5.25
N SER A 64 -1.50 -0.28 -5.55
CA SER A 64 -0.19 -0.34 -4.90
C SER A 64 0.77 0.63 -5.57
N LEU A 65 1.00 1.81 -4.96
CA LEU A 65 1.74 2.90 -5.57
C LEU A 65 3.10 3.10 -4.92
N TRP A 66 4.16 2.73 -5.64
CA TRP A 66 5.53 2.78 -5.13
C TRP A 66 6.02 4.22 -4.86
N ASP A 67 5.78 5.13 -5.81
CA ASP A 67 6.24 6.52 -5.76
C ASP A 67 5.27 7.47 -5.02
N GLY A 68 4.34 6.92 -4.24
CA GLY A 68 3.38 7.68 -3.44
C GLY A 68 1.95 7.65 -3.98
N TYR A 69 0.99 8.00 -3.12
CA TYR A 69 -0.44 7.90 -3.41
C TYR A 69 -0.90 8.79 -4.58
N SER A 70 -0.18 9.87 -4.88
CA SER A 70 -0.44 10.82 -5.98
C SER A 70 0.47 10.59 -7.21
N SER A 71 1.14 9.45 -7.27
CA SER A 71 2.04 9.11 -8.38
C SER A 71 1.32 9.00 -9.73
N ARG A 72 2.08 9.17 -10.81
CA ARG A 72 1.60 9.22 -12.19
C ARG A 72 2.54 8.43 -13.11
N PRO A 73 2.04 7.87 -14.22
CA PRO A 73 2.90 7.29 -15.24
C PRO A 73 3.85 8.33 -15.83
N GLN A 74 5.01 7.87 -16.29
CA GLN A 74 6.00 8.75 -16.93
C GLN A 74 5.40 9.46 -18.16
N GLY A 75 5.53 10.79 -18.21
CA GLY A 75 5.07 11.60 -19.33
C GLY A 75 3.55 11.76 -19.44
N VAL A 76 2.81 11.41 -18.39
CA VAL A 76 1.34 11.55 -18.32
C VAL A 76 0.99 12.53 -17.19
N ASP A 77 0.08 13.47 -17.45
CA ASP A 77 -0.29 14.49 -16.47
C ASP A 77 -1.24 13.97 -15.38
N LYS A 78 -2.05 12.95 -15.71
CA LYS A 78 -2.99 12.30 -14.79
C LYS A 78 -2.29 11.31 -13.85
N THR A 79 -2.70 11.31 -12.60
CA THR A 79 -2.33 10.31 -11.59
C THR A 79 -2.89 8.92 -11.93
N TYR A 80 -2.29 7.88 -11.36
CA TYR A 80 -2.88 6.54 -11.46
C TYR A 80 -4.30 6.48 -10.88
N ALA A 81 -4.56 7.20 -9.79
CA ALA A 81 -5.88 7.27 -9.20
C ALA A 81 -6.93 7.81 -10.19
N GLU A 82 -6.64 8.92 -10.87
CA GLU A 82 -7.52 9.48 -11.91
C GLU A 82 -7.73 8.50 -13.07
N LEU A 83 -6.66 7.88 -13.55
CA LEU A 83 -6.71 6.95 -14.69
C LEU A 83 -7.54 5.69 -14.40
N PHE A 84 -7.47 5.15 -13.18
CA PHE A 84 -8.25 3.98 -12.79
C PHE A 84 -9.69 4.35 -12.45
N ARG A 85 -9.93 5.53 -11.87
CA ARG A 85 -11.29 6.02 -11.56
C ARG A 85 -12.16 6.14 -12.82
N GLU A 86 -11.56 6.42 -13.99
CA GLU A 86 -12.27 6.47 -15.28
C GLU A 86 -12.92 5.14 -15.71
N VAL A 87 -12.50 4.01 -15.14
CA VAL A 87 -13.04 2.68 -15.48
C VAL A 87 -13.79 2.00 -14.33
N LEU A 88 -13.92 2.66 -13.17
CA LEU A 88 -14.73 2.14 -12.06
C LEU A 88 -16.20 2.50 -12.24
N ASP A 89 -17.08 1.66 -11.70
CA ASP A 89 -18.47 2.03 -11.44
C ASP A 89 -18.60 2.88 -10.17
N ASP A 90 -19.80 3.43 -9.92
CA ASP A 90 -20.07 4.32 -8.79
C ASP A 90 -20.05 3.59 -7.42
N GLU A 91 -20.12 2.26 -7.42
CA GLU A 91 -20.22 1.46 -6.21
C GLU A 91 -18.82 1.05 -5.69
N THR A 92 -17.95 0.62 -6.60
CA THR A 92 -16.59 0.15 -6.35
C THR A 92 -15.70 1.26 -5.77
N LYS A 93 -15.13 1.05 -4.58
CA LYS A 93 -14.23 2.02 -3.96
C LYS A 93 -12.81 1.94 -4.50
N LEU A 94 -12.17 3.09 -4.66
CA LEU A 94 -10.76 3.20 -4.98
C LEU A 94 -9.93 3.37 -3.70
N MET A 95 -9.19 2.33 -3.32
CA MET A 95 -8.24 2.36 -2.23
C MET A 95 -6.82 2.63 -2.74
N LEU A 96 -6.12 3.56 -2.11
CA LEU A 96 -4.73 3.88 -2.42
C LEU A 96 -3.79 3.38 -1.32
N ILE A 97 -2.54 3.13 -1.68
CA ILE A 97 -1.42 3.05 -0.72
C ILE A 97 -0.18 3.68 -1.33
N GLY A 98 0.56 4.46 -0.54
CA GLY A 98 1.86 4.96 -0.96
C GLY A 98 2.33 6.14 -0.12
N GLY A 99 3.32 5.92 0.76
CA GLY A 99 4.08 7.02 1.38
C GLY A 99 3.35 7.89 2.42
N VAL A 100 2.34 7.36 3.12
CA VAL A 100 1.61 8.12 4.15
C VAL A 100 2.20 7.89 5.54
N PHE A 101 2.58 8.98 6.21
CA PHE A 101 3.20 9.01 7.55
C PHE A 101 2.59 10.05 8.50
N GLY A 102 1.48 10.70 8.12
CA GLY A 102 0.79 11.67 8.97
C GLY A 102 -0.64 11.91 8.51
N GLU A 103 -1.45 12.54 9.37
CA GLU A 103 -2.88 12.79 9.13
C GLU A 103 -3.11 13.65 7.87
N GLU A 104 -2.33 14.72 7.68
CA GLU A 104 -2.46 15.63 6.53
C GLU A 104 -2.34 14.89 5.19
N ALA A 105 -1.35 13.99 5.06
CA ALA A 105 -1.16 13.18 3.86
C ALA A 105 -2.28 12.14 3.67
N ALA A 106 -2.77 11.54 4.77
CA ALA A 106 -3.91 10.63 4.71
C ALA A 106 -5.18 11.35 4.25
N ARG A 107 -5.42 12.57 4.76
CA ARG A 107 -6.55 13.41 4.39
C ARG A 107 -6.47 13.84 2.92
N ASP A 108 -5.32 14.35 2.48
CA ASP A 108 -5.08 14.71 1.07
C ASP A 108 -5.33 13.53 0.11
N ALA A 109 -4.85 12.34 0.47
CA ALA A 109 -5.05 11.13 -0.34
C ALA A 109 -6.54 10.81 -0.57
N VAL A 110 -7.38 11.00 0.44
CA VAL A 110 -8.82 10.70 0.36
C VAL A 110 -9.62 11.86 -0.24
N GLU A 111 -9.27 13.10 0.07
CA GLU A 111 -10.01 14.27 -0.44
C GLU A 111 -9.75 14.49 -1.94
N ASN A 112 -8.56 14.15 -2.44
CA ASN A 112 -8.13 14.54 -3.79
C ASN A 112 -7.90 13.38 -4.77
N TYR A 113 -7.81 12.12 -4.32
CA TYR A 113 -7.38 11.02 -5.20
C TYR A 113 -8.22 9.74 -5.06
N GLY A 114 -8.34 9.19 -3.84
CA GLY A 114 -8.98 7.89 -3.55
C GLY A 114 -10.21 8.04 -2.67
N ASP A 115 -10.97 6.96 -2.49
CA ASP A 115 -12.05 6.92 -1.49
C ASP A 115 -11.53 6.42 -0.13
N LEU A 116 -10.43 5.67 -0.15
CA LEU A 116 -9.76 5.09 1.02
C LEU A 116 -8.24 5.19 0.88
N ILE A 117 -7.53 5.30 2.00
CA ILE A 117 -6.07 5.26 2.08
C ILE A 117 -5.62 4.17 3.06
N ALA A 118 -4.83 3.22 2.58
CA ALA A 118 -4.15 2.25 3.41
C ALA A 118 -2.81 2.80 3.89
N VAL A 119 -2.51 2.62 5.17
CA VAL A 119 -1.26 3.06 5.80
C VAL A 119 -0.42 1.83 6.17
N GLY A 120 0.65 1.59 5.42
CA GLY A 120 1.58 0.50 5.68
C GLY A 120 2.66 0.93 6.68
N ARG A 121 3.81 1.38 6.16
CA ARG A 121 4.97 1.82 6.97
C ARG A 121 4.64 2.84 8.05
N GLY A 122 3.69 3.75 7.82
CA GLY A 122 3.24 4.70 8.85
C GLY A 122 2.76 4.01 10.13
N THR A 123 2.12 2.85 10.05
CA THR A 123 1.70 2.08 11.25
C THR A 123 2.86 1.38 11.95
N LEU A 124 3.98 1.16 11.26
CA LEU A 124 5.21 0.66 11.88
C LEU A 124 5.91 1.77 12.67
N VAL A 125 5.76 3.02 12.25
CA VAL A 125 6.31 4.18 12.95
C VAL A 125 5.39 4.61 14.10
N ASP A 126 4.08 4.56 13.90
CA ASP A 126 3.09 4.84 14.92
C ASP A 126 1.96 3.80 14.91
N PRO A 127 1.99 2.79 15.80
CA PRO A 127 0.96 1.75 15.85
C PRO A 127 -0.43 2.28 16.20
N LEU A 128 -0.52 3.50 16.77
CA LEU A 128 -1.80 4.14 17.12
C LEU A 128 -2.24 5.18 16.07
N PHE A 129 -1.66 5.15 14.86
CA PHE A 129 -1.96 6.12 13.79
C PHE A 129 -3.45 6.39 13.62
N ALA A 130 -4.24 5.33 13.37
CA ALA A 130 -5.67 5.48 13.11
C ALA A 130 -6.44 6.00 14.34
N GLU A 131 -6.09 5.52 15.53
CA GLU A 131 -6.70 5.97 16.78
C GLU A 131 -6.44 7.47 17.01
N LYS A 132 -5.22 7.94 16.80
CA LYS A 132 -4.85 9.36 16.91
C LYS A 132 -5.64 10.22 15.94
N VAL A 133 -5.80 9.79 14.68
CA VAL A 133 -6.67 10.48 13.71
C VAL A 133 -8.11 10.54 14.23
N MET A 134 -8.66 9.41 14.68
CA MET A 134 -10.05 9.35 15.19
C MET A 134 -10.29 10.22 16.42
N LEU A 135 -9.27 10.45 17.24
CA LEU A 135 -9.33 11.29 18.43
C LEU A 135 -9.00 12.77 18.16
N GLY A 136 -8.70 13.15 16.91
CA GLY A 136 -8.29 14.51 16.55
C GLY A 136 -6.91 14.90 17.10
N GLN A 137 -6.03 13.91 17.25
CA GLN A 137 -4.67 14.03 17.78
C GLN A 137 -3.62 13.77 16.70
N GLY A 138 -3.91 14.05 15.43
CA GLY A 138 -2.98 13.70 14.35
C GLY A 138 -1.67 14.48 14.36
N ASP A 139 -1.61 15.61 15.06
CA ASP A 139 -0.37 16.35 15.37
C ASP A 139 0.59 15.55 16.27
N THR A 140 0.10 14.51 16.96
CA THR A 140 0.89 13.62 17.79
C THR A 140 1.36 12.35 17.07
N ILE A 141 1.03 12.18 15.78
CA ILE A 141 1.46 11.02 15.00
C ILE A 141 2.96 11.08 14.77
N LEU A 142 3.65 9.99 15.11
CA LEU A 142 5.07 9.85 14.80
C LEU A 142 5.26 9.58 13.30
N SER A 143 6.05 10.43 12.64
CA SER A 143 6.38 10.28 11.22
C SER A 143 7.71 9.59 10.97
N GLU A 144 8.56 9.47 12.01
CA GLU A 144 9.90 8.87 11.95
C GLU A 144 10.19 7.99 13.18
N VAL A 145 11.07 7.00 13.02
CA VAL A 145 11.59 6.21 14.14
C VAL A 145 12.83 6.84 14.75
N SER A 146 13.02 6.63 16.04
CA SER A 146 14.22 7.04 16.78
C SER A 146 14.54 6.02 17.88
N PRO A 147 15.74 6.04 18.48
CA PRO A 147 16.06 5.18 19.61
C PRO A 147 15.03 5.26 20.75
N GLU A 148 14.48 6.46 21.00
CA GLU A 148 13.50 6.71 22.06
C GLU A 148 12.11 6.12 21.75
N THR A 149 11.78 5.91 20.48
CA THR A 149 10.46 5.39 20.08
C THR A 149 10.42 3.87 19.96
N LEU A 150 11.58 3.19 20.01
CA LEU A 150 11.67 1.72 19.85
C LEU A 150 10.82 0.94 20.85
N ASP A 151 10.81 1.37 22.11
CA ASP A 151 9.99 0.75 23.16
C ASP A 151 8.49 0.97 22.93
N TYR A 152 8.10 2.03 22.23
CA TYR A 152 6.73 2.37 21.89
C TYR A 152 6.21 1.59 20.67
N ILE A 153 7.00 1.49 19.59
CA ILE A 153 6.55 0.91 18.32
C ILE A 153 6.42 -0.63 18.31
N LYS A 154 6.91 -1.31 19.37
CA LYS A 154 6.75 -2.76 19.61
C LYS A 154 7.13 -3.66 18.42
N TRP A 155 8.16 -3.30 17.68
CA TRP A 155 8.66 -4.14 16.59
C TRP A 155 9.08 -5.52 17.10
N THR A 156 8.73 -6.56 16.35
CA THR A 156 9.29 -7.88 16.60
C THR A 156 10.80 -7.86 16.35
N PRO A 157 11.59 -8.77 16.95
CA PRO A 157 13.03 -8.81 16.72
C PRO A 157 13.40 -8.88 15.24
N GLY A 158 12.64 -9.63 14.42
CA GLY A 158 12.90 -9.73 12.98
C GLY A 158 12.66 -8.41 12.23
N LEU A 159 11.62 -7.66 12.62
CA LEU A 159 11.32 -6.36 12.02
C LEU A 159 12.36 -5.31 12.43
N PHE A 160 12.75 -5.33 13.70
CA PHE A 160 13.83 -4.49 14.21
C PHE A 160 15.13 -4.74 13.46
N GLU A 161 15.54 -5.99 13.28
CA GLU A 161 16.74 -6.34 12.52
C GLU A 161 16.59 -5.94 11.04
N ALA A 162 15.42 -6.13 10.42
CA ALA A 162 15.19 -5.71 9.04
C ALA A 162 15.38 -4.21 8.85
N PHE A 163 14.83 -3.36 9.73
CA PHE A 163 14.86 -1.90 9.55
C PHE A 163 16.01 -1.18 10.25
N SER A 164 16.74 -1.82 11.17
CA SER A 164 18.01 -1.32 11.71
C SER A 164 19.20 -1.57 10.76
N ARG A 165 19.02 -2.31 9.66
CA ARG A 165 20.05 -2.46 8.64
C ARG A 165 20.06 -1.30 7.65
N GLN A 166 21.25 -0.91 7.21
CA GLN A 166 21.45 0.14 6.20
C GLN A 166 20.81 -0.20 4.84
N ASP A 167 20.80 -1.49 4.46
CA ASP A 167 20.19 -2.00 3.24
C ASP A 167 18.68 -2.24 3.37
N SER A 168 18.17 -2.27 4.61
CA SER A 168 16.79 -2.59 4.96
C SER A 168 16.25 -3.86 4.27
N LEU A 169 17.14 -4.84 3.98
CA LEU A 169 16.84 -6.03 3.17
C LEU A 169 16.24 -5.73 1.79
N GLY A 170 16.58 -4.58 1.19
CA GLY A 170 16.01 -4.14 -0.09
C GLY A 170 14.60 -3.55 0.01
N LEU A 171 14.04 -3.45 1.23
CA LEU A 171 12.75 -2.81 1.46
C LEU A 171 12.87 -1.27 1.43
N PRO A 172 11.78 -0.56 1.10
CA PRO A 172 11.72 0.88 1.31
C PRO A 172 12.04 1.23 2.77
N LYS A 173 12.97 2.16 2.95
CA LYS A 173 13.42 2.58 4.29
C LYS A 173 12.28 3.15 5.11
N ILE A 174 12.33 2.95 6.42
CA ILE A 174 11.48 3.66 7.38
C ILE A 174 12.10 5.05 7.60
N PRO A 175 11.31 6.14 7.61
CA PRO A 175 11.82 7.46 7.96
C PRO A 175 12.48 7.45 9.35
N GLY A 176 13.67 8.05 9.50
CA GLY A 176 14.45 8.05 10.74
C GLY A 176 15.24 6.77 11.00
N ALA A 177 15.20 5.75 10.13
CA ALA A 177 15.86 4.47 10.37
C ALA A 177 17.39 4.59 10.57
N GLU A 178 18.04 5.59 9.96
CA GLU A 178 19.46 5.86 10.16
C GLU A 178 19.85 6.12 11.62
N SER A 179 18.94 6.65 12.41
CA SER A 179 19.15 6.92 13.84
C SER A 179 19.30 5.63 14.65
N ILE A 180 18.76 4.51 14.16
CA ILE A 180 18.77 3.20 14.86
C ILE A 180 19.72 2.19 14.22
N TYR A 181 20.46 2.56 13.16
CA TYR A 181 21.37 1.62 12.48
C TYR A 181 22.46 1.05 13.38
N HIS A 182 22.96 1.86 14.31
CA HIS A 182 23.98 1.45 15.27
C HIS A 182 23.47 0.43 16.32
N LEU A 183 22.15 0.22 16.38
CA LEU A 183 21.50 -0.73 17.30
C LEU A 183 21.26 -2.11 16.65
N HIS A 184 21.57 -2.25 15.36
CA HIS A 184 21.48 -3.53 14.66
C HIS A 184 22.38 -4.59 15.31
N THR A 185 21.82 -5.77 15.62
CA THR A 185 22.55 -6.81 16.36
C THR A 185 23.12 -7.90 15.46
N GLY A 186 22.62 -8.04 14.23
CA GLY A 186 23.00 -9.09 13.28
C GLY A 186 22.39 -10.45 13.59
N HIS A 187 21.38 -10.52 14.47
CA HIS A 187 20.81 -11.78 14.95
C HIS A 187 20.19 -12.62 13.81
N PHE A 188 19.66 -11.97 12.78
CA PHE A 188 19.01 -12.63 11.63
C PHE A 188 19.78 -12.50 10.30
N ASP A 189 21.01 -12.00 10.33
CA ASP A 189 21.82 -11.76 9.11
C ASP A 189 22.15 -13.04 8.35
N MET A 190 22.11 -14.19 9.01
CA MET A 190 22.38 -15.49 8.40
C MET A 190 21.38 -15.87 7.29
N TYR A 191 20.25 -15.16 7.17
CA TYR A 191 19.25 -15.38 6.13
C TYR A 191 19.39 -14.44 4.92
N SER A 192 20.24 -13.40 4.98
CA SER A 192 20.61 -12.63 3.79
C SER A 192 21.69 -13.42 3.04
N LYS A 193 21.30 -14.20 2.04
CA LYS A 193 22.29 -14.81 1.12
C LYS A 193 23.14 -13.70 0.50
N LYS A 194 24.46 -13.92 0.51
CA LYS A 194 25.47 -13.19 -0.28
C LYS A 194 25.11 -13.15 -1.75
#